data_AF-A0A0P9RPB0-F1
#
_entry.id   AF-A0A0P9RPB0-F1
#
_cell.length_a   1.000
_cell.length_b   1.000
_cell.length_c   1.000
_cell.angle_alpha   90.00
_cell.angle_beta   90.00
_cell.angle_gamma   90.00
#
_symmetry.space_group_name_H-M   'P 1'
#
loop_
_entity.id
_entity.type
_entity.pdbx_description
1 polymer ?
#
loop_
_entity_poly.entity_id
_entity_poly.type
_entity_poly.pdbx_seq_one_letter_code
_entity_poly.pdbx_strand_id
1 'polypeptide(L)'
;MLAAMNPPVKIRTPCPPGACDCKRELLDAEDADLRILLLTRDAEKTLLDRLERIESLEDLEHMQRKISQQLGVRVDVAPGFNEVRTMRGISIVVEEKVGLCRKTRQSIPAAIRRALEARPQIAYQLLNANDLLRDA
;
A
#
# COMPACT_ATOMS: atom_id res chain seq x y z
N MET A 1 29.94 23.57 17.56
CA MET A 1 29.63 22.77 16.36
C MET A 1 28.97 21.47 16.81
N LEU A 2 27.64 21.45 16.92
CA LEU A 2 26.88 20.24 17.26
C LEU A 2 26.54 19.54 15.95
N ALA A 3 27.35 18.54 15.57
CA ALA A 3 26.97 17.61 14.53
C ALA A 3 25.75 16.83 15.05
N ALA A 4 24.58 17.13 14.52
CA ALA A 4 23.39 16.32 14.74
C ALA A 4 23.69 14.92 14.18
N MET A 5 24.02 14.00 15.08
CA MET A 5 24.20 12.58 14.79
C MET A 5 22.81 12.04 14.45
N ASN A 6 22.37 12.24 13.20
CA ASN A 6 21.12 11.69 12.73
C ASN A 6 21.27 10.16 12.82
N PRO A 7 20.42 9.44 13.59
CA PRO A 7 20.53 7.99 13.70
C PRO A 7 20.51 7.40 12.28
N PRO A 8 21.32 6.36 11.99
CA PRO A 8 21.37 5.80 10.65
C PRO A 8 19.95 5.41 10.24
N VAL A 9 19.47 6.02 9.15
CA VAL A 9 18.16 5.74 8.59
C VAL A 9 18.12 4.23 8.35
N LYS A 10 17.27 3.53 9.11
CA LYS A 10 17.11 2.08 8.96
C LYS A 10 16.44 1.84 7.61
N ILE A 11 17.26 1.63 6.60
CA ILE A 11 16.82 1.24 5.28
C ILE A 11 16.69 -0.28 5.20
N ARG A 12 15.73 -0.72 4.42
CA ARG A 12 15.50 -2.11 4.07
C ARG A 12 16.79 -2.80 3.57
N THR A 13 17.00 -4.04 3.98
CA THR A 13 17.99 -4.96 3.39
C THR A 13 17.64 -5.27 1.93
N PRO A 14 18.61 -5.33 1.01
CA PRO A 14 18.35 -5.72 -0.37
C PRO A 14 17.65 -7.09 -0.46
N CYS A 15 16.87 -7.27 -1.52
CA CYS A 15 16.22 -8.55 -1.77
C CYS A 15 17.27 -9.62 -2.14
N PRO A 16 17.09 -10.88 -1.73
CA PRO A 16 17.95 -11.97 -2.17
C PRO A 16 17.96 -12.07 -3.70
N PRO A 17 19.09 -12.50 -4.31
CA PRO A 17 19.18 -12.67 -5.77
C PRO A 17 18.11 -13.64 -6.27
N GLY A 18 17.38 -13.26 -7.33
CA GLY A 18 16.30 -14.06 -7.91
C GLY A 18 14.98 -14.07 -7.13
N ALA A 19 14.92 -13.49 -5.93
CA ALA A 19 13.71 -13.52 -5.09
C ALA A 19 12.74 -12.36 -5.39
N CYS A 20 13.18 -11.30 -6.05
CA CYS A 20 12.38 -10.09 -6.25
C CYS A 20 12.78 -9.34 -7.53
N ASP A 21 11.78 -8.77 -8.19
CA ASP A 21 11.85 -7.97 -9.42
C ASP A 21 11.77 -6.46 -9.14
N CYS A 22 12.05 -6.04 -7.90
CA CYS A 22 11.86 -4.67 -7.44
C CYS A 22 12.84 -3.64 -8.02
N LYS A 23 13.82 -4.04 -8.84
CA LYS A 23 14.83 -3.16 -9.47
C LYS A 23 15.44 -2.16 -8.48
N ARG A 24 15.79 -2.62 -7.27
CA ARG A 24 16.28 -1.75 -6.18
C ARG A 24 17.54 -0.99 -6.61
N GLU A 25 18.38 -1.62 -7.40
CA GLU A 25 19.60 -1.07 -7.99
C GLU A 25 19.37 0.23 -8.78
N LEU A 26 18.16 0.48 -9.29
CA LEU A 26 17.83 1.75 -9.94
C LEU A 26 17.64 2.90 -8.94
N LEU A 27 17.52 2.60 -7.64
CA LEU A 27 17.41 3.60 -6.58
C LEU A 27 18.77 4.16 -6.13
N ASP A 28 19.88 3.70 -6.70
CA ASP A 28 21.20 4.28 -6.46
C ASP A 28 21.41 5.59 -7.27
N ALA A 29 20.44 5.98 -8.12
CA ALA A 29 20.44 7.24 -8.84
C ALA A 29 20.13 8.45 -7.92
N GLU A 30 20.71 9.61 -8.22
CA GLU A 30 20.60 10.82 -7.38
C GLU A 30 19.16 11.34 -7.23
N ASP A 31 18.33 11.19 -8.26
CA ASP A 31 16.92 11.62 -8.26
C ASP A 31 15.93 10.50 -7.86
N ALA A 32 16.43 9.37 -7.39
CA ALA A 32 15.57 8.25 -7.03
C ALA A 32 14.73 8.53 -5.78
N ASP A 33 13.46 8.11 -5.81
CA ASP A 33 12.59 8.20 -4.64
C ASP A 33 12.96 7.14 -3.58
N LEU A 34 13.84 7.53 -2.65
CA LEU A 34 14.36 6.66 -1.60
C LEU A 34 13.35 6.34 -0.49
N ARG A 35 12.16 6.96 -0.48
CA ARG A 35 11.14 6.74 0.57
C ARG A 35 10.75 5.27 0.71
N ILE A 36 10.72 4.54 -0.40
CA ILE A 36 10.42 3.10 -0.42
C ILE A 36 11.47 2.25 0.33
N LEU A 37 12.69 2.77 0.50
CA LEU A 37 13.74 2.10 1.27
C LEU A 37 13.48 2.13 2.77
N LEU A 38 12.63 3.04 3.26
CA LEU A 38 12.20 3.09 4.66
C LEU A 38 11.27 1.93 5.03
N LEU A 39 10.73 1.21 4.05
CA LEU A 39 9.90 0.03 4.26
C LEU A 39 10.76 -1.19 4.66
N THR A 40 11.27 -1.15 5.88
CA THR A 40 11.94 -2.27 6.55
C THR A 40 10.98 -3.44 6.77
N ARG A 41 11.49 -4.62 7.16
CA ARG A 41 10.64 -5.79 7.46
C ARG A 41 9.67 -5.50 8.62
N ASP A 42 10.13 -4.81 9.66
CA ASP A 42 9.28 -4.43 10.78
C ASP A 42 8.22 -3.40 10.35
N ALA A 43 8.62 -2.39 9.57
CA ALA A 43 7.68 -1.41 9.02
C ALA A 43 6.64 -2.05 8.09
N GLU A 44 7.05 -3.01 7.25
CA GLU A 44 6.13 -3.82 6.43
C GLU A 44 5.12 -4.55 7.32
N LYS A 45 5.57 -5.24 8.36
CA LYS A 45 4.69 -5.95 9.29
C LYS A 45 3.70 -5.00 9.97
N THR A 46 4.18 -3.88 10.52
CA THR A 46 3.31 -2.87 11.15
C THR A 46 2.31 -2.28 10.16
N LEU A 47 2.71 -2.05 8.92
CA LEU A 47 1.81 -1.57 7.87
C LEU A 47 0.71 -2.59 7.57
N LEU A 48 1.06 -3.86 7.40
CA LEU A 48 0.08 -4.93 7.13
C LEU A 48 -0.88 -5.11 8.31
N ASP A 49 -0.37 -5.16 9.54
CA ASP A 49 -1.20 -5.25 10.75
C ASP A 49 -2.16 -4.05 10.89
N ARG A 50 -1.74 -2.86 10.42
CA ARG A 50 -2.58 -1.66 10.43
C ARG A 50 -3.64 -1.68 9.32
N LEU A 51 -3.29 -2.20 8.14
CA LEU A 51 -4.22 -2.36 7.01
C LEU A 51 -5.30 -3.40 7.33
N GLU A 52 -4.94 -4.51 7.97
CA GLU A 52 -5.92 -5.53 8.40
C GLU A 52 -6.91 -5.01 9.43
N ARG A 53 -6.56 -3.94 10.16
CA ARG A 53 -7.41 -3.29 11.18
C ARG A 53 -8.20 -2.08 10.68
N ILE A 54 -8.28 -1.82 9.38
CA ILE A 54 -9.05 -0.69 8.84
C ILE A 54 -10.52 -0.78 9.27
N GLU A 55 -11.07 0.31 9.83
CA GLU A 55 -12.40 0.30 10.44
C GLU A 55 -13.49 0.96 9.59
N SER A 56 -13.11 1.86 8.68
CA SER A 56 -14.04 2.65 7.86
C SER A 56 -13.45 2.95 6.47
N LEU A 57 -14.30 3.42 5.55
CA LEU A 57 -13.84 3.90 4.25
C LEU A 57 -12.88 5.10 4.38
N GLU A 58 -13.17 6.03 5.28
CA GLU A 58 -12.30 7.18 5.56
C GLU A 58 -10.92 6.73 6.07
N ASP A 59 -10.87 5.71 6.93
CA ASP A 59 -9.60 5.15 7.41
C ASP A 59 -8.82 4.46 6.27
N LEU A 60 -9.51 3.75 5.38
CA LEU A 60 -8.91 3.17 4.18
C LEU A 60 -8.26 4.26 3.32
N GLU A 61 -8.99 5.34 3.02
CA GLU A 61 -8.49 6.46 2.23
C GLU A 61 -7.32 7.19 2.91
N HIS A 62 -7.42 7.38 4.23
CA HIS A 62 -6.34 7.97 5.02
C HIS A 62 -5.07 7.11 4.94
N MET A 63 -5.21 5.78 5.01
CA MET A 63 -4.09 4.86 4.85
C MET A 63 -3.51 4.89 3.44
N GLN A 64 -4.32 4.95 2.38
CA GLN A 64 -3.84 5.13 1.00
C GLN A 64 -3.00 6.40 0.84
N ARG A 65 -3.50 7.54 1.36
CA ARG A 65 -2.77 8.82 1.35
C ARG A 65 -1.46 8.73 2.12
N LYS A 66 -1.47 8.10 3.30
CA LYS A 66 -0.27 7.94 4.13
C LYS A 66 0.78 7.07 3.45
N ILE A 67 0.38 5.96 2.81
CA ILE A 67 1.30 5.09 2.04
C ILE A 67 1.92 5.88 0.88
N SER A 68 1.11 6.67 0.16
CA SER A 68 1.61 7.52 -0.92
C SER A 68 2.59 8.58 -0.43
N GLN A 69 2.29 9.28 0.67
CA GLN A 69 3.16 10.31 1.23
C GLN A 69 4.46 9.74 1.80
N GLN A 70 4.37 8.66 2.59
CA GLN A 70 5.50 8.10 3.32
C GLN A 70 6.39 7.19 2.48
N LEU A 71 5.82 6.46 1.53
CA LEU A 71 6.53 5.44 0.73
C LEU A 71 6.56 5.77 -0.76
N GLY A 72 5.78 6.76 -1.22
CA GLY A 72 5.64 7.08 -2.63
C GLY A 72 4.89 6.00 -3.43
N VAL A 73 4.17 5.10 -2.75
CA VAL A 73 3.42 3.99 -3.37
C VAL A 73 1.94 4.37 -3.41
N ARG A 74 1.32 4.26 -4.59
CA ARG A 74 -0.13 4.44 -4.73
C ARG A 74 -0.85 3.11 -4.64
N VAL A 75 -1.95 3.11 -3.92
CA VAL A 75 -2.82 1.95 -3.72
C VAL A 75 -4.22 2.41 -4.03
N ASP A 76 -4.80 1.85 -5.09
CA ASP A 76 -6.14 2.18 -5.54
C ASP A 76 -7.09 1.06 -5.15
N VAL A 77 -8.20 1.43 -4.53
CA VAL A 77 -9.27 0.50 -4.15
C VAL A 77 -10.56 1.00 -4.77
N ALA A 78 -11.09 0.24 -5.73
CA ALA A 78 -12.28 0.60 -6.47
C ALA A 78 -13.19 -0.63 -6.67
N PRO A 79 -14.51 -0.44 -6.73
CA PRO A 79 -15.38 -1.51 -7.18
C PRO A 79 -15.06 -1.85 -8.64
N GLY A 80 -15.05 -3.14 -8.95
CA GLY A 80 -14.86 -3.63 -10.30
C GLY A 80 -16.00 -3.22 -11.22
N PHE A 81 -15.74 -3.28 -12.52
CA PHE A 81 -16.71 -2.88 -13.55
C PHE A 81 -17.97 -3.77 -13.60
N ASN A 82 -17.89 -5.00 -13.10
CA ASN A 82 -19.02 -5.93 -13.04
C ASN A 82 -19.71 -5.84 -11.67
N GLU A 83 -21.03 -6.06 -11.66
CA GLU A 83 -21.88 -6.11 -10.47
C GLU A 83 -21.17 -6.81 -9.29
N VAL A 84 -20.78 -6.02 -8.28
CA VAL A 84 -19.98 -6.50 -7.14
C VAL A 84 -20.89 -7.27 -6.19
N ARG A 85 -21.20 -8.52 -6.53
CA ARG A 85 -22.01 -9.41 -5.68
C ARG A 85 -21.22 -10.01 -4.52
N THR A 86 -19.88 -9.93 -4.56
CA THR A 86 -18.97 -10.44 -3.53
C THR A 86 -17.74 -9.56 -3.42
N MET A 87 -17.00 -9.69 -2.32
CA MET A 87 -15.74 -8.97 -2.06
C MET A 87 -14.66 -9.18 -3.13
N ARG A 88 -14.78 -10.24 -3.95
CA ARG A 88 -13.91 -10.49 -5.10
C ARG A 88 -14.12 -9.50 -6.24
N GLY A 89 -15.25 -8.81 -6.28
CA GLY A 89 -15.53 -7.76 -7.24
C GLY A 89 -14.82 -6.44 -6.93
N ILE A 90 -14.17 -6.28 -5.77
CA ILE A 90 -13.38 -5.08 -5.46
C ILE A 90 -11.97 -5.24 -6.03
N SER A 91 -11.59 -4.31 -6.90
CA SER A 91 -10.25 -4.20 -7.45
C SER A 91 -9.37 -3.46 -6.46
N ILE A 92 -8.25 -4.08 -6.08
CA ILE A 92 -7.21 -3.47 -5.24
C ILE A 92 -5.92 -3.53 -6.03
N VAL A 93 -5.46 -2.37 -6.48
CA VAL A 93 -4.27 -2.22 -7.34
C VAL A 93 -3.21 -1.48 -6.57
N VAL A 94 -1.99 -2.01 -6.56
CA VAL A 94 -0.81 -1.28 -6.07
C VAL A 94 -0.01 -0.88 -7.29
N GLU A 95 0.15 0.43 -7.51
CA GLU A 95 0.92 0.93 -8.64
C GLU A 95 2.35 0.41 -8.60
N GLU A 96 2.90 0.09 -9.76
CA GLU A 96 4.29 -0.32 -9.85
C GLU A 96 5.22 0.82 -9.45
N LYS A 97 6.06 0.56 -8.46
CA LYS A 97 7.11 1.47 -8.01
C LYS A 97 8.44 0.74 -7.97
N VAL A 98 9.47 1.38 -8.51
CA VAL A 98 10.86 0.95 -8.33
C VAL A 98 11.16 0.87 -6.84
N GLY A 99 11.78 -0.23 -6.41
CA GLY A 99 12.00 -0.56 -5.02
C GLY A 99 10.84 -1.30 -4.34
N LEU A 100 9.62 -1.34 -4.87
CA LEU A 100 8.54 -2.07 -4.20
C LEU A 100 8.73 -3.58 -4.37
N CYS A 101 8.95 -4.29 -3.25
CA CYS A 101 9.13 -5.74 -3.26
C CYS A 101 7.88 -6.45 -3.82
N ARG A 102 8.09 -7.50 -4.62
CA ARG A 102 7.01 -8.38 -5.11
C ARG A 102 6.11 -8.88 -3.98
N LYS A 103 6.73 -9.31 -2.87
CA LYS A 103 6.02 -9.73 -1.66
C LYS A 103 5.08 -8.63 -1.16
N THR A 104 5.60 -7.43 -0.91
CA THR A 104 4.81 -6.29 -0.42
C THR A 104 3.69 -5.93 -1.39
N ARG A 105 3.96 -5.95 -2.70
CA ARG A 105 2.97 -5.68 -3.76
C ARG A 105 1.78 -6.65 -3.71
N GLN A 106 1.99 -7.87 -3.22
CA GLN A 106 0.92 -8.86 -3.00
C GLN A 106 0.32 -8.80 -1.59
N SER A 107 1.13 -8.50 -0.57
CA SER A 107 0.70 -8.46 0.82
C SER A 107 -0.22 -7.28 1.13
N ILE A 108 0.01 -6.09 0.53
CA ILE A 108 -0.86 -4.92 0.73
C ILE A 108 -2.30 -5.20 0.25
N PRO A 109 -2.54 -5.67 -1.00
CA PRO A 109 -3.89 -6.06 -1.42
C PRO A 109 -4.53 -7.15 -0.57
N ALA A 110 -3.73 -8.13 -0.13
CA ALA A 110 -4.23 -9.21 0.72
C ALA A 110 -4.69 -8.69 2.09
N ALA A 111 -3.93 -7.79 2.72
CA ALA A 111 -4.29 -7.18 4.00
C ALA A 111 -5.57 -6.33 3.89
N ILE A 112 -5.67 -5.50 2.83
CA ILE A 112 -6.89 -4.71 2.57
C ILE A 112 -8.08 -5.63 2.33
N ARG A 113 -7.93 -6.68 1.52
CA ARG A 113 -9.01 -7.65 1.27
C ARG A 113 -9.48 -8.31 2.56
N ARG A 114 -8.57 -8.71 3.45
CA ARG A 114 -8.93 -9.26 4.78
C ARG A 114 -9.71 -8.26 5.63
N ALA A 115 -9.31 -7.00 5.64
CA ALA A 115 -10.02 -5.96 6.37
C ALA A 115 -11.45 -5.77 5.84
N LEU A 116 -11.60 -5.73 4.51
CA LEU A 116 -12.90 -5.63 3.86
C LEU A 116 -13.77 -6.88 4.16
N GLU A 117 -13.20 -8.09 4.09
CA GLU A 117 -13.91 -9.34 4.43
C GLU A 117 -14.36 -9.38 5.90
N ALA A 118 -13.54 -8.87 6.82
CA ALA A 118 -13.89 -8.75 8.24
C ALA A 118 -14.97 -7.68 8.50
N ARG A 119 -15.01 -6.64 7.66
CA ARG A 119 -15.89 -5.47 7.80
C ARG A 119 -16.54 -5.13 6.45
N PRO A 120 -17.55 -5.91 6.01
CA PRO A 120 -18.19 -5.72 4.72
C PRO A 120 -18.90 -4.36 4.59
N GLN A 121 -19.18 -3.67 5.71
CA GLN A 121 -19.71 -2.30 5.72
C GLN A 121 -18.83 -1.32 4.93
N ILE A 122 -17.51 -1.49 4.97
CA ILE A 122 -16.57 -0.64 4.22
C ILE A 122 -16.76 -0.84 2.71
N ALA A 123 -16.98 -2.09 2.27
CA ALA A 123 -17.24 -2.41 0.88
C ALA A 123 -18.58 -1.82 0.40
N TYR A 124 -19.63 -1.88 1.22
CA TYR A 124 -20.90 -1.24 0.88
C TYR A 124 -20.78 0.28 0.77
N GLN A 125 -20.04 0.92 1.69
CA GLN A 125 -19.76 2.36 1.61
C GLN A 125 -18.97 2.71 0.34
N LEU A 126 -17.97 1.89 -0.01
CA LEU A 126 -17.19 2.07 -1.23
C LEU A 126 -18.08 1.97 -2.47
N LEU A 127 -18.99 0.99 -2.52
CA LEU A 127 -19.94 0.83 -3.62
C LEU A 127 -20.88 2.04 -3.71
N ASN A 128 -21.52 2.43 -2.61
CA ASN A 128 -22.41 3.58 -2.57
C ASN A 128 -21.72 4.88 -3.00
N ALA A 129 -20.49 5.12 -2.53
CA ALA A 129 -19.73 6.32 -2.90
C ALA A 129 -19.40 6.37 -4.39
N ASN A 130 -19.17 5.22 -5.02
CA ASN A 130 -18.88 5.13 -6.46
C ASN A 130 -20.16 5.15 -7.31
N ASP A 131 -21.27 4.62 -6.81
CA ASP A 131 -22.59 4.66 -7.48
C ASP A 131 -23.08 6.11 -7.61
N LEU A 132 -22.97 6.88 -6.52
CA LEU A 132 -23.26 8.32 -6.49
C LEU A 132 -22.44 9.15 -7.50
N LEU A 133 -21.25 8.67 -7.88
CA LEU A 133 -20.39 9.32 -8.88
C LEU A 133 -20.69 8.88 -10.32
N ARG A 134 -21.40 7.76 -10.52
CA ARG A 134 -21.77 7.24 -11.84
C ARG A 134 -23.11 7.76 -12.34
N ASP A 135 -24.00 8.14 -11.43
CA ASP A 135 -25.32 8.68 -11.74
C ASP A 135 -25.37 10.23 -11.88
N ALA A 136 -24.21 10.91 -11.83
CA ALA A 136 -24.08 12.37 -12.00
C ALA A 136 -23.47 12.75 -13.36
#